data_AF-A0A962QTA3-F1
#
_entry.id   AF-A0A962QTA3-F1
#
_cell.length_a   1.000
_cell.length_b   1.000
_cell.length_c   1.000
_cell.angle_alpha   90.00
_cell.angle_beta   90.00
_cell.angle_gamma   90.00
#
_symmetry.space_group_name_H-M   'P 1'
#
loop_
_entity.id
_entity.type
_entity.pdbx_description
1 polymer ?
#
loop_
_entity_poly.entity_id
_entity_poly.type
_entity_poly.pdbx_seq_one_letter_code
_entity_poly.pdbx_strand_id
1 'polypeptide(L)'
;AHGVNFIDVAGAEFLVQESARLRRQGRRLYLFRVKPKVLAFLRRGGYLEELGDGCIHESKSAGIAAAVRNFNPQHCRTCSAQVFLECPGRDEVGGGAPGTCGMSQPSIDRTPAAAPA
;
A
#
# COMPACT_ATOMS: atom_id res chain seq x y z
N ALA A 1 -25.87 -2.83 -1.36
CA ALA A 1 -25.32 -3.61 -0.22
C ALA A 1 -24.02 -4.26 -0.67
N HIS A 2 -22.84 -3.79 -0.23
CA HIS A 2 -21.56 -4.27 -0.80
C HIS A 2 -20.51 -4.42 0.29
N GLY A 3 -20.24 -5.67 0.69
CA GLY A 3 -19.21 -6.06 1.66
C GLY A 3 -19.13 -7.58 1.72
N VAL A 4 -17.97 -8.12 2.08
CA VAL A 4 -17.77 -9.57 2.20
C VAL A 4 -18.56 -10.07 3.42
N ASN A 5 -19.64 -10.81 3.15
CA ASN A 5 -20.56 -11.28 4.21
C ASN A 5 -20.05 -12.53 4.92
N PHE A 6 -19.36 -13.39 4.20
CA PHE A 6 -18.75 -14.60 4.70
C PHE A 6 -17.56 -14.97 3.80
N ILE A 7 -16.62 -15.72 4.36
CA ILE A 7 -15.54 -16.39 3.65
C ILE A 7 -15.40 -17.79 4.25
N ASP A 8 -15.12 -18.78 3.42
CA ASP A 8 -14.79 -20.14 3.84
C ASP A 8 -13.27 -20.36 3.83
N VAL A 9 -12.85 -21.58 4.14
CA VAL A 9 -11.43 -21.96 4.18
C VAL A 9 -10.80 -21.80 2.78
N ALA A 10 -11.44 -22.32 1.74
CA ALA A 10 -10.94 -22.25 0.37
C ALA A 10 -10.79 -20.80 -0.11
N GLY A 11 -11.75 -19.93 0.22
CA GLY A 11 -11.68 -18.50 -0.08
C GLY A 11 -10.55 -17.79 0.65
N ALA A 12 -10.30 -18.13 1.92
CA ALA A 12 -9.19 -17.55 2.67
C ALA A 12 -7.82 -17.98 2.11
N GLU A 13 -7.66 -19.27 1.80
CA GLU A 13 -6.47 -19.81 1.16
C GLU A 13 -6.21 -19.18 -0.20
N PHE A 14 -7.26 -19.00 -1.01
CA PHE A 14 -7.16 -18.29 -2.28
C PHE A 14 -6.64 -16.86 -2.10
N LEU A 15 -7.15 -16.10 -1.14
CA LEU A 15 -6.69 -14.74 -0.89
C LEU A 15 -5.22 -14.69 -0.47
N VAL A 16 -4.77 -15.65 0.34
CA VAL A 16 -3.36 -15.78 0.74
C VAL A 16 -2.49 -16.06 -0.48
N GLN A 17 -2.85 -17.06 -1.29
CA GLN A 17 -2.12 -17.44 -2.50
C GLN A 17 -2.04 -16.27 -3.49
N GLU A 18 -3.15 -15.55 -3.67
CA GLU A 18 -3.23 -14.41 -4.57
C GLU A 18 -2.40 -13.22 -4.05
N SER A 19 -2.44 -12.95 -2.74
CA SER A 19 -1.57 -11.94 -2.12
C SER A 19 -0.10 -12.26 -2.35
N ALA A 20 0.30 -13.52 -2.17
CA ALA A 20 1.67 -13.97 -2.44
C ALA A 20 2.04 -13.84 -3.92
N ARG A 21 1.13 -14.21 -4.84
CA ARG A 21 1.34 -14.05 -6.30
C ARG A 21 1.51 -12.58 -6.69
N LEU A 22 0.68 -11.69 -6.17
CA LEU A 22 0.75 -10.25 -6.42
C LEU A 22 2.05 -9.64 -5.88
N ARG A 23 2.47 -10.03 -4.68
CA ARG A 23 3.75 -9.57 -4.09
C ARG A 23 4.95 -9.94 -4.94
N ARG A 24 4.98 -11.17 -5.50
CA ARG A 24 6.03 -11.58 -6.45
C ARG A 24 6.07 -10.71 -7.71
N GLN A 25 4.97 -10.04 -8.05
CA GLN A 25 4.86 -9.11 -9.17
C GLN A 25 5.03 -7.64 -8.74
N GLY A 26 5.46 -7.36 -7.50
CA GLY A 26 5.57 -6.00 -6.96
C GLY A 26 4.22 -5.31 -6.72
N ARG A 27 3.13 -6.08 -6.63
CA ARG A 27 1.76 -5.60 -6.39
C ARG A 27 1.29 -5.98 -4.99
N ARG A 28 0.27 -5.30 -4.47
CA ARG A 28 -0.30 -5.57 -3.15
C ARG A 28 -1.82 -5.67 -3.24
N LEU A 29 -2.40 -6.54 -2.41
CA LEU A 29 -3.83 -6.75 -2.28
C LEU A 29 -4.34 -6.00 -1.04
N TYR A 30 -5.42 -5.24 -1.22
CA TYR A 30 -6.09 -4.52 -0.13
C TYR A 30 -7.57 -4.87 -0.12
N LEU A 31 -8.10 -5.16 1.06
CA LEU A 31 -9.49 -5.50 1.30
C LEU A 31 -10.12 -4.40 2.15
N PHE A 32 -11.35 -4.00 1.82
CA PHE A 32 -12.10 -3.04 2.60
C PHE A 32 -13.50 -3.55 2.93
N ARG A 33 -14.10 -3.04 4.01
CA ARG A 33 -15.43 -3.44 4.49
C ARG A 33 -15.56 -4.94 4.78
N VAL A 34 -14.51 -5.53 5.36
CA VAL A 34 -14.55 -6.89 5.89
C VAL A 34 -15.38 -6.89 7.18
N LYS A 35 -16.44 -7.70 7.25
CA LYS A 35 -17.28 -7.78 8.46
C LYS A 35 -16.49 -8.35 9.65
N PRO A 36 -16.78 -7.96 10.90
CA PRO A 36 -16.07 -8.46 12.08
C PRO A 36 -16.02 -9.99 12.19
N LYS A 37 -17.11 -10.69 11.80
CA LYS A 37 -17.16 -12.16 11.78
C LYS A 37 -16.12 -12.76 10.82
N VAL A 38 -15.93 -12.15 9.65
CA VAL A 38 -14.93 -12.56 8.66
C VAL A 38 -13.53 -12.24 9.16
N LEU A 39 -13.33 -11.06 9.75
CA LEU A 39 -12.04 -10.68 10.33
C LEU A 39 -11.62 -11.64 11.45
N ALA A 40 -12.55 -12.02 12.34
CA ALA A 40 -12.31 -12.98 13.41
C ALA A 40 -12.01 -14.39 12.86
N PHE A 41 -12.67 -14.80 11.78
CA PHE A 41 -12.34 -16.04 11.09
C PHE A 41 -10.92 -16.00 10.53
N LEU A 42 -10.57 -14.95 9.77
CA LEU A 42 -9.24 -14.78 9.18
C LEU A 42 -8.14 -14.75 10.25
N ARG A 43 -8.38 -14.03 11.36
CA ARG A 43 -7.45 -13.94 12.48
C ARG A 43 -7.23 -15.29 13.18
N ARG A 44 -8.30 -16.02 13.47
CA ARG A 44 -8.19 -17.33 14.15
C ARG A 44 -7.50 -18.38 13.28
N GLY A 45 -7.64 -18.26 11.96
CA GLY A 45 -7.00 -19.15 11.00
C GLY A 45 -5.56 -18.79 10.64
N GLY A 46 -4.98 -17.70 11.18
CA GLY A 46 -3.62 -17.26 10.83
C GLY A 46 -3.49 -16.59 9.45
N TYR A 47 -4.61 -16.42 8.73
CA TYR A 47 -4.60 -15.89 7.37
C TYR A 47 -4.26 -14.40 7.31
N LEU A 48 -4.46 -13.64 8.40
CA LEU A 48 -4.14 -12.21 8.41
C LEU A 48 -2.64 -11.98 8.35
N GLU A 49 -1.89 -12.80 9.07
CA GLU A 49 -0.44 -12.77 9.11
C GLU A 49 0.14 -13.11 7.72
N GLU A 50 -0.44 -14.09 7.04
CA GLU A 50 -0.05 -14.48 5.68
C GLU A 50 -0.43 -13.42 4.62
N LEU A 51 -1.65 -12.87 4.72
CA LEU A 51 -2.13 -11.76 3.89
C LEU A 51 -1.35 -10.46 4.08
N GLY A 52 -0.64 -10.35 5.21
CA GLY A 52 0.29 -9.28 5.58
C GLY A 52 -0.36 -8.08 6.22
N ASP A 53 0.42 -7.44 7.09
CA ASP A 53 -0.02 -6.30 7.88
C ASP A 53 -0.48 -5.14 7.00
N GLY A 54 -1.60 -4.54 7.40
CA GLY A 54 -2.19 -3.40 6.71
C GLY A 54 -2.88 -3.74 5.38
N CYS A 55 -3.26 -4.99 5.13
CA CYS A 55 -4.08 -5.35 3.96
C CYS A 55 -5.58 -5.06 4.16
N ILE A 56 -6.08 -4.99 5.40
CA ILE A 56 -7.51 -4.75 5.70
C ILE A 56 -7.73 -3.32 6.14
N HIS A 57 -8.73 -2.67 5.54
CA HIS A 57 -9.12 -1.30 5.83
C HIS A 57 -10.63 -1.16 6.06
N GLU A 58 -11.01 -0.10 6.77
CA GLU A 58 -12.42 0.17 7.09
C GLU A 58 -13.20 0.70 5.88
N SER A 59 -12.53 1.46 5.00
CA SER A 59 -13.14 2.11 3.85
C SER A 59 -12.27 2.00 2.58
N LYS A 60 -12.89 2.19 1.42
CA LYS A 60 -12.21 2.24 0.12
C LYS A 60 -11.14 3.34 0.12
N SER A 61 -11.48 4.54 0.56
CA SER A 61 -10.55 5.67 0.62
C SER A 61 -9.37 5.40 1.55
N ALA A 62 -9.59 4.78 2.71
CA ALA A 62 -8.50 4.39 3.60
C ALA A 62 -7.54 3.38 2.94
N GLY A 63 -8.09 2.41 2.21
CA GLY A 63 -7.29 1.44 1.47
C GLY A 63 -6.51 2.04 0.30
N ILE A 64 -7.14 2.94 -0.47
CA ILE A 64 -6.45 3.65 -1.57
C ILE A 64 -5.37 4.58 -1.01
N ALA A 65 -5.65 5.33 0.06
CA ALA A 65 -4.64 6.17 0.70
C ALA A 65 -3.44 5.34 1.19
N ALA A 66 -3.70 4.16 1.78
CA ALA A 66 -2.63 3.24 2.15
C ALA A 66 -1.86 2.74 0.92
N ALA A 67 -2.54 2.38 -0.16
CA ALA A 67 -1.92 1.96 -1.40
C ALA A 67 -1.02 3.06 -1.98
N VAL A 68 -1.49 4.30 -2.08
CA VAL A 68 -0.72 5.45 -2.58
C VAL A 68 0.53 5.70 -1.73
N ARG A 69 0.44 5.63 -0.40
CA ARG A 69 1.61 5.77 0.49
C ARG A 69 2.64 4.66 0.31
N ASN A 70 2.20 3.47 -0.06
CA ASN A 70 3.07 2.31 -0.28
C ASN A 70 3.70 2.29 -1.68
N PHE A 71 3.19 3.08 -2.63
CA PHE A 71 3.83 3.28 -3.92
C PHE A 71 5.01 4.24 -3.80
N ASN A 72 5.95 4.18 -4.76
CA ASN A 72 7.08 5.10 -4.80
C ASN A 72 6.57 6.56 -4.90
N PRO A 73 6.81 7.40 -3.87
CA PRO A 73 6.29 8.76 -3.85
C PRO A 73 6.82 9.62 -5.01
N GLN A 74 8.06 9.38 -5.44
CA GLN A 74 8.66 10.12 -6.56
C GLN A 74 7.95 9.81 -7.87
N HIS A 75 7.66 8.52 -8.11
CA HIS A 75 6.91 8.10 -9.31
C HIS A 75 5.49 8.65 -9.27
N CYS A 76 4.84 8.64 -8.10
CA CYS A 76 3.46 9.11 -7.96
C CYS A 76 3.34 10.63 -8.18
N ARG A 77 4.34 11.42 -7.76
CA ARG A 77 4.40 12.88 -7.97
C ARG A 77 4.55 13.27 -9.45
N THR A 78 5.31 12.51 -10.22
CA THR A 78 5.53 12.79 -11.66
C THR A 78 4.49 12.13 -12.56
N CYS A 79 3.68 11.20 -12.03
CA CYS A 79 2.68 10.47 -12.79
C CYS A 79 1.60 11.39 -13.36
N SER A 80 1.32 11.28 -14.67
CA SER A 80 0.27 12.02 -15.36
C SER A 80 -1.13 11.44 -15.18
N ALA A 81 -1.24 10.20 -14.73
CA ALA A 81 -2.52 9.50 -14.70
C ALA A 81 -3.45 9.99 -13.58
N GLN A 82 -2.91 10.39 -12.41
CA GLN A 82 -3.64 10.91 -11.24
C GLN A 82 -5.03 10.25 -11.03
N VAL A 83 -5.04 8.92 -11.02
CA VAL A 83 -6.28 8.13 -11.11
C VAL A 83 -7.10 8.09 -9.81
N PHE A 84 -6.52 8.50 -8.68
CA PHE A 84 -7.14 8.47 -7.36
C PHE A 84 -7.16 9.86 -6.73
N LEU A 85 -8.19 10.11 -5.90
CA LEU A 85 -8.30 11.36 -5.14
C LEU A 85 -7.20 11.48 -4.08
N GLU A 86 -6.68 10.35 -3.63
CA GLU A 86 -5.62 10.25 -2.65
C GLU A 86 -4.21 10.41 -3.25
N CYS A 87 -4.08 10.58 -4.57
CA CYS A 87 -2.80 10.89 -5.22
C CYS A 87 -2.26 12.24 -4.71
N PRO A 88 -0.92 12.40 -4.59
CA PRO A 88 -0.33 13.68 -4.28
C PRO A 88 -0.75 14.71 -5.34
N GLY A 89 -1.20 15.88 -4.87
CA GLY A 89 -1.49 17.02 -5.72
C GLY A 89 -0.22 17.45 -6.46
N ARG A 90 -0.38 17.85 -7.72
CA ARG A 90 0.66 18.59 -8.44
C ARG A 90 0.66 20.02 -7.91
N ASP A 91 1.13 20.22 -6.69
CA ASP A 91 1.46 21.58 -6.28
C ASP A 91 2.76 21.94 -7.00
N GLU A 92 2.61 22.72 -8.08
CA GLU A 92 3.56 23.69 -8.62
C GLU A 92 5.03 23.47 -8.21
N VAL A 93 5.81 22.76 -9.05
CA VAL A 93 7.27 22.98 -9.08
C VAL A 93 7.72 23.16 -10.53
N GLY A 94 7.38 24.32 -11.07
CA GLY A 94 8.21 25.03 -12.03
C GLY A 94 8.64 26.36 -11.42
N GLY A 95 9.88 26.44 -10.92
CA GLY A 95 10.66 27.67 -10.77
C GLY A 95 10.18 28.76 -9.79
N GLY A 96 10.88 28.91 -8.66
CA GLY A 96 10.82 30.13 -7.86
C GLY A 96 11.47 30.02 -6.49
N ALA A 97 12.79 30.24 -6.40
CA ALA A 97 13.40 30.71 -5.16
C ALA A 97 12.92 32.15 -4.88
N PRO A 98 12.80 32.61 -3.61
CA PRO A 98 13.99 33.00 -2.84
C PRO A 98 13.92 32.67 -1.34
N GLY A 99 15.07 32.70 -0.65
CA GLY A 99 15.13 32.72 0.81
C GLY A 99 16.20 31.81 1.39
N THR A 100 17.45 32.23 1.28
CA THR A 100 18.61 31.63 1.97
C THR A 100 18.52 31.80 3.49
N CYS A 101 18.72 30.72 4.24
CA CYS A 101 19.48 30.63 5.51
C CYS A 101 19.31 29.17 5.96
N GLY A 102 20.25 28.24 5.90
CA GLY A 102 21.65 28.31 6.24
C GLY A 102 21.98 26.93 6.84
N MET A 103 23.10 26.36 6.38
CA MET A 103 23.93 25.37 7.08
C MET A 103 23.52 23.88 7.10
N SER A 104 24.42 23.12 6.44
CA SER A 104 24.98 21.81 6.80
C SER A 104 24.15 20.53 6.59
N GLN A 105 24.50 19.81 5.52
CA GLN A 105 24.40 18.36 5.42
C GLN A 105 25.23 17.67 6.53
N PRO A 106 24.97 16.39 6.79
CA PRO A 106 25.97 15.44 6.30
C PRO A 106 25.37 14.25 5.57
N SER A 107 26.10 13.89 4.52
CA SER A 107 25.98 12.73 3.67
C SER A 107 26.03 11.43 4.46
N ILE A 108 25.10 10.51 4.19
CA ILE A 108 25.34 9.08 4.42
C ILE A 108 24.85 8.31 3.20
N ASP A 109 25.86 7.92 2.43
CA ASP A 109 25.88 6.92 1.39
C ASP A 109 25.18 5.62 1.86
N ARG A 110 24.26 5.09 1.04
CA ARG A 110 23.74 3.73 1.20
C ARG A 110 23.74 3.04 -0.15
N THR A 111 24.84 2.34 -0.40
CA THR A 111 24.97 1.25 -1.36
C THR A 111 23.77 0.30 -1.29
N PRO A 112 23.22 -0.20 -2.43
CA PRO A 112 22.18 -1.21 -2.41
C PRO A 112 22.76 -2.59 -2.07
N ALA A 113 22.11 -3.30 -1.14
CA ALA A 113 22.40 -4.69 -0.83
C ALA A 113 22.00 -5.59 -2.03
N ALA A 114 22.95 -6.39 -2.48
CA ALA A 114 22.79 -7.41 -3.52
C ALA A 114 21.80 -8.52 -3.09
N ALA A 115 21.01 -9.00 -4.04
CA ALA A 115 20.19 -10.20 -3.92
C ALA A 115 21.06 -11.45 -4.11
N PRO A 116 20.86 -12.55 -3.36
CA PRO A 116 21.43 -13.85 -3.72
C PRO A 116 20.53 -14.62 -4.71
N ALA A 117 21.21 -15.51 -5.43
CA ALA A 117 20.75 -16.33 -6.56
C ALA A 117 19.81 -17.49 -6.19
#